data_AF-A0A818JVM5-F1
#
_entry.id   AF-A0A818JVM5-F1
#
_cell.length_a   1.000
_cell.length_b   1.000
_cell.length_c   1.000
_cell.angle_alpha   90.00
_cell.angle_beta   90.00
_cell.angle_gamma   90.00
#
_symmetry.space_group_name_H-M   'P 1'
#
loop_
_entity.id
_entity.type
_entity.pdbx_description
1 polymer ?
#
loop_
_entity_poly.entity_id
_entity_poly.type
_entity_poly.pdbx_seq_one_letter_code
_entity_poly.pdbx_strand_id
1 'polypeptide(L)'
;MSYLFIYSYEWKEYHKITNNFSGETFKYVREISLFDERSFEHEFFFQISQSFPFMKKLTLINEKSQNNKQSRKLDDDNNQHLSIIEYPYLSELDLVEAHDAYIEQFLVDTKTCLSNGICLTVDYQALYRVTQQFTRNTTQLNCIKIRCLGLNDICQIPKYVKEYFPHTKIL
;
A
#
# COMPACT_ATOMS: atom_id res chain seq x y z
N MET A 1 -3.69 33.88 -23.52
CA MET A 1 -3.16 34.00 -22.15
C MET A 1 -4.13 33.33 -21.20
N SER A 2 -3.85 32.09 -20.84
CA SER A 2 -4.61 31.29 -19.88
C SER A 2 -4.28 31.78 -18.48
N TYR A 3 -5.25 32.38 -17.80
CA TYR A 3 -5.17 32.66 -16.37
C TYR A 3 -5.24 31.31 -15.64
N LEU A 4 -4.07 30.71 -15.40
CA LEU A 4 -3.94 29.61 -14.44
C LEU A 4 -4.25 30.23 -13.06
N PHE A 5 -5.49 30.06 -12.61
CA PHE A 5 -5.88 30.37 -11.25
C PHE A 5 -5.02 29.50 -10.34
N ILE A 6 -4.01 30.11 -9.74
CA ILE A 6 -3.27 29.65 -8.57
C ILE A 6 -4.28 29.70 -7.41
N TYR A 7 -5.27 28.81 -7.41
CA TYR A 7 -5.77 28.30 -6.15
C TYR A 7 -4.69 27.34 -5.69
N SER A 8 -3.85 27.84 -4.79
CA SER A 8 -3.12 27.05 -3.81
C SER A 8 -4.14 26.17 -3.10
N TYR A 9 -4.48 25.06 -3.74
CA TYR A 9 -5.48 24.12 -3.27
C TYR A 9 -4.88 23.42 -2.06
N GLU A 10 -5.25 23.90 -0.87
CA GLU A 10 -4.99 23.27 0.43
C GLU A 10 -5.83 21.99 0.61
N TRP A 11 -6.07 21.26 -0.48
CA TRP A 11 -6.80 20.01 -0.42
C TRP A 11 -6.01 19.04 0.44
N LYS A 12 -6.64 18.61 1.54
CA LYS A 12 -6.10 17.59 2.43
C LYS A 12 -6.31 16.19 1.87
N GLU A 13 -7.22 16.04 0.93
CA GLU A 13 -7.65 14.75 0.41
C GLU A 13 -7.66 14.77 -1.12
N TYR A 14 -7.24 13.67 -1.75
CA TYR A 14 -7.35 13.48 -3.20
C TYR A 14 -7.88 12.07 -3.47
N HIS A 15 -9.15 12.00 -3.84
CA HIS A 15 -9.84 10.74 -4.05
C HIS A 15 -9.81 10.26 -5.50
N LYS A 16 -9.86 8.93 -5.67
CA LYS A 16 -10.00 8.22 -6.96
C LYS A 16 -8.92 8.60 -7.98
N ILE A 17 -7.66 8.63 -7.54
CA ILE A 17 -6.51 8.79 -8.43
C ILE A 17 -6.39 7.50 -9.26
N THR A 18 -6.43 7.65 -10.59
CA THR A 18 -6.33 6.54 -11.53
C THR A 18 -4.97 6.53 -12.24
N ASN A 19 -4.76 5.57 -13.13
CA ASN A 19 -3.50 5.40 -13.85
C ASN A 19 -3.16 6.53 -14.85
N ASN A 20 -4.04 7.52 -15.00
CA ASN A 20 -3.83 8.71 -15.84
C ASN A 20 -3.18 9.86 -15.05
N PHE A 21 -2.80 9.63 -13.80
CA PHE A 21 -2.15 10.61 -12.93
C PHE A 21 -0.83 11.13 -13.54
N SER A 22 -0.70 12.46 -13.60
CA SER A 22 0.42 13.16 -14.27
C SER A 22 1.70 13.24 -13.45
N GLY A 23 1.66 12.97 -12.14
CA GLY A 23 2.85 13.01 -11.27
C GLY A 23 3.19 14.39 -10.69
N GLU A 24 2.22 15.30 -10.68
CA GLU A 24 2.38 16.60 -10.00
C GLU A 24 2.58 16.43 -8.48
N THR A 25 3.31 17.34 -7.85
CA THR A 25 3.57 17.28 -6.40
C THR A 25 2.50 18.01 -5.59
N PHE A 26 1.86 17.31 -4.66
CA PHE A 26 0.81 17.81 -3.78
C PHE A 26 1.27 17.83 -2.31
N LYS A 27 1.90 18.95 -1.89
CA LYS A 27 2.50 19.07 -0.54
C LYS A 27 1.47 19.15 0.60
N TYR A 28 0.21 19.47 0.31
CA TYR A 28 -0.84 19.66 1.33
C TYR A 28 -1.78 18.47 1.47
N VAL A 29 -1.81 17.58 0.48
CA VAL A 29 -2.60 16.36 0.52
C VAL A 29 -2.01 15.41 1.57
N ARG A 30 -2.89 14.84 2.39
CA ARG A 30 -2.60 13.92 3.49
C ARG A 30 -3.28 12.58 3.29
N GLU A 31 -4.38 12.55 2.56
CA GLU A 31 -5.14 11.32 2.34
C GLU A 31 -5.38 11.16 0.85
N ILE A 32 -5.13 9.96 0.33
CA ILE A 32 -5.48 9.64 -1.04
C ILE A 32 -6.21 8.32 -1.13
N SER A 33 -7.07 8.20 -2.13
CA SER A 33 -7.58 6.92 -2.59
C SER A 33 -7.16 6.66 -4.03
N LEU A 34 -6.64 5.47 -4.28
CA LEU A 34 -6.25 4.98 -5.59
C LEU A 34 -7.35 4.06 -6.12
N PHE A 35 -7.71 4.21 -7.39
CA PHE A 35 -8.71 3.39 -8.06
C PHE A 35 -8.19 2.92 -9.42
N ASP A 36 -8.18 1.62 -9.66
CA ASP A 36 -7.58 1.05 -10.86
C ASP A 36 -8.53 1.02 -12.06
N GLU A 37 -8.16 1.72 -13.14
CA GLU A 37 -8.77 1.46 -14.46
C GLU A 37 -8.04 0.27 -15.13
N ARG A 38 -6.73 0.24 -14.93
CA ARG A 38 -5.79 -0.82 -15.30
C ARG A 38 -4.89 -1.12 -14.09
N SER A 39 -4.28 -2.30 -14.06
CA SER A 39 -3.40 -2.69 -12.95
C SER A 39 -2.30 -1.66 -12.69
N PHE A 40 -2.09 -1.32 -11.41
CA PHE A 40 -0.99 -0.44 -11.01
C PHE A 40 0.32 -1.24 -10.96
N GLU A 41 1.32 -0.73 -11.65
CA GLU A 41 2.67 -1.28 -11.62
C GLU A 41 3.53 -0.50 -10.61
N HIS A 42 4.73 -1.00 -10.33
CA HIS A 42 5.64 -0.43 -9.34
C HIS A 42 5.94 1.06 -9.55
N GLU A 43 6.15 1.45 -10.81
CA GLU A 43 6.45 2.82 -11.20
C GLU A 43 5.32 3.78 -10.82
N PHE A 44 4.08 3.30 -10.83
CA PHE A 44 2.94 4.10 -10.40
C PHE A 44 3.01 4.39 -8.89
N PHE A 45 3.24 3.37 -8.06
CA PHE A 45 3.40 3.56 -6.62
C PHE A 45 4.63 4.42 -6.29
N PHE A 46 5.72 4.28 -7.05
CA PHE A 46 6.87 5.17 -6.94
C PHE A 46 6.49 6.62 -7.24
N GLN A 47 5.78 6.88 -8.35
CA GLN A 47 5.28 8.20 -8.72
C GLN A 47 4.33 8.77 -7.64
N ILE A 48 3.46 7.95 -7.06
CA ILE A 48 2.59 8.34 -5.94
C ILE A 48 3.42 8.76 -4.72
N SER A 49 4.45 7.98 -4.34
CA SER A 49 5.32 8.34 -3.20
C SER A 49 6.00 9.70 -3.38
N GLN A 50 6.43 10.03 -4.61
CA GLN A 50 7.06 11.31 -4.92
C GLN A 50 6.05 12.47 -4.97
N SER A 51 4.85 12.19 -5.45
CA SER A 51 3.80 13.18 -5.64
C SER A 51 3.13 13.57 -4.33
N PHE A 52 3.07 12.66 -3.36
CA PHE A 52 2.41 12.86 -2.07
C PHE A 52 3.38 12.67 -0.89
N PRO A 53 4.43 13.50 -0.77
CA PRO A 53 5.53 13.27 0.16
C PRO A 53 5.15 13.33 1.65
N PHE A 54 3.96 13.87 1.97
CA PHE A 54 3.45 14.01 3.34
C PHE A 54 2.15 13.22 3.57
N MET A 55 1.86 12.24 2.70
CA MET A 55 0.68 11.37 2.82
C MET A 55 0.69 10.62 4.15
N LYS A 56 -0.44 10.67 4.85
CA LYS A 56 -0.73 9.98 6.10
C LYS A 56 -1.67 8.78 5.91
N LYS A 57 -2.56 8.85 4.93
CA LYS A 57 -3.51 7.80 4.63
C LYS A 57 -3.49 7.43 3.15
N LEU A 58 -3.37 6.14 2.89
CA LEU A 58 -3.49 5.54 1.57
C LEU A 58 -4.60 4.51 1.59
N THR A 59 -5.61 4.72 0.76
CA THR A 59 -6.64 3.72 0.47
C THR A 59 -6.43 3.18 -0.94
N LEU A 60 -6.39 1.87 -1.09
CA LEU A 60 -6.28 1.21 -2.39
C LEU A 60 -7.54 0.39 -2.65
N ILE A 61 -8.25 0.74 -3.72
CA ILE A 61 -9.46 0.06 -4.17
C ILE A 61 -9.17 -0.49 -5.55
N ASN A 62 -9.08 -1.81 -5.67
CA ASN A 62 -8.76 -2.41 -6.94
C ASN A 62 -9.25 -3.87 -7.03
N GLU A 63 -9.86 -4.21 -8.17
CA GLU A 63 -10.34 -5.58 -8.41
C GLU A 63 -9.34 -6.40 -9.23
N LYS A 64 -8.51 -5.76 -10.06
CA LYS A 64 -7.63 -6.46 -11.00
C LYS A 64 -6.30 -6.79 -10.35
N SER A 65 -5.77 -7.99 -10.63
CA SER A 65 -4.39 -8.36 -10.29
C SER A 65 -3.37 -7.50 -11.04
N GLN A 66 -2.19 -7.31 -10.46
CA GLN A 66 -1.01 -6.85 -11.21
C GLN A 66 -0.69 -7.80 -12.36
N ASN A 67 -0.37 -7.24 -13.53
CA ASN A 67 -0.05 -8.02 -14.72
C ASN A 67 1.39 -8.52 -14.64
N ASN A 68 2.32 -7.69 -14.17
CA ASN A 68 3.71 -8.05 -13.98
C ASN A 68 3.96 -8.29 -12.48
N LYS A 69 3.67 -9.51 -12.01
CA LYS A 69 4.12 -9.90 -10.67
C LYS A 69 5.65 -9.79 -10.64
N GLN A 70 6.16 -8.83 -9.87
CA GLN A 70 7.60 -8.66 -9.63
C GLN A 70 8.23 -9.91 -8.99
N SER A 71 7.41 -10.84 -8.51
CA SER A 71 7.84 -12.11 -7.97
C SER A 71 8.38 -13.05 -9.06
N ARG A 72 9.69 -13.30 -9.00
CA ARG A 72 10.40 -14.53 -9.44
C ARG A 72 10.96 -14.60 -10.87
N LYS A 73 11.67 -13.57 -11.33
CA LYS A 73 12.80 -13.82 -12.24
C LYS A 73 14.09 -13.35 -11.56
N LEU A 74 14.64 -14.24 -10.74
CA LEU A 74 15.97 -14.09 -10.15
C LEU A 74 17.09 -14.48 -11.14
N ASP A 75 16.76 -14.82 -12.39
CA ASP A 75 17.70 -15.45 -13.32
C ASP A 75 17.89 -14.73 -14.67
N ASP A 76 17.45 -13.48 -14.84
CA ASP A 76 17.78 -12.71 -16.05
C ASP A 76 18.66 -11.51 -15.71
N ASP A 77 19.86 -11.48 -16.28
CA ASP A 77 20.97 -10.51 -16.19
C ASP A 77 20.60 -9.03 -16.48
N ASN A 78 19.31 -8.72 -16.65
CA ASN A 78 18.78 -7.38 -16.80
C ASN A 78 18.02 -6.94 -15.54
N ASN A 79 18.71 -6.98 -14.39
CA ASN A 79 18.24 -6.40 -13.13
C ASN A 79 17.96 -4.90 -13.34
N GLN A 80 16.75 -4.56 -13.83
CA GLN A 80 16.19 -3.23 -13.68
C GLN A 80 16.14 -2.97 -12.18
N HIS A 81 17.06 -2.13 -11.71
CA HIS A 81 17.22 -1.79 -10.31
C HIS A 81 16.04 -0.93 -9.90
N LEU A 82 14.88 -1.56 -9.65
CA LEU A 82 13.67 -0.86 -9.27
C LEU A 82 13.92 -0.05 -7.99
N SER A 83 13.49 1.20 -8.03
CA SER A 83 13.66 2.14 -6.94
C SER A 83 12.85 1.69 -5.73
N ILE A 84 13.40 1.86 -4.53
CA ILE A 84 12.67 1.62 -3.29
C ILE A 84 11.60 2.69 -3.14
N ILE A 85 10.37 2.28 -2.82
CA ILE A 85 9.24 3.16 -2.56
C ILE A 85 9.15 3.37 -1.06
N GLU A 86 9.24 4.63 -0.63
CA GLU A 86 9.17 4.99 0.79
C GLU A 86 7.92 5.84 1.07
N TYR A 87 7.23 5.51 2.15
CA TYR A 87 6.08 6.26 2.63
C TYR A 87 6.34 6.78 4.06
N PRO A 88 7.19 7.81 4.23
CA PRO A 88 7.74 8.19 5.53
C PRO A 88 6.69 8.66 6.55
N TYR A 89 5.59 9.24 6.09
CA TYR A 89 4.53 9.78 6.97
C TYR A 89 3.24 8.96 6.97
N LEU A 90 3.20 7.85 6.22
CA LEU A 90 2.00 7.02 6.12
C LEU A 90 1.74 6.38 7.47
N SER A 91 0.59 6.65 8.07
CA SER A 91 0.14 6.10 9.35
C SER A 91 -1.07 5.20 9.21
N GLU A 92 -1.80 5.28 8.09
CA GLU A 92 -3.00 4.49 7.81
C GLU A 92 -2.93 3.92 6.41
N LEU A 93 -3.09 2.60 6.30
CA LEU A 93 -3.11 1.88 5.03
C LEU A 93 -4.39 1.04 4.98
N ASP A 94 -5.24 1.32 4.01
CA ASP A 94 -6.51 0.64 3.82
C ASP A 94 -6.50 -0.16 2.52
N LEU A 95 -6.55 -1.48 2.67
CA LEU A 95 -6.45 -2.50 1.63
C LEU A 95 -7.66 -3.45 1.67
N VAL A 96 -8.79 -3.04 2.26
CA VAL A 96 -9.98 -3.91 2.36
C VAL A 96 -10.45 -4.38 0.99
N GLU A 97 -10.47 -3.47 0.01
CA GLU A 97 -10.90 -3.73 -1.36
C GLU A 97 -9.71 -3.92 -2.32
N ALA A 98 -8.54 -4.25 -1.80
CA ALA A 98 -7.34 -4.44 -2.62
C ALA A 98 -7.12 -5.91 -2.99
N HIS A 99 -6.77 -6.17 -4.25
CA HIS A 99 -6.36 -7.51 -4.68
C HIS A 99 -5.08 -8.00 -3.97
N ASP A 100 -4.99 -9.30 -3.70
CA ASP A 100 -3.88 -9.98 -2.99
C ASP A 100 -2.47 -9.54 -3.42
N ALA A 101 -2.27 -9.29 -4.72
CA ALA A 101 -0.98 -8.86 -5.29
C ALA A 101 -0.47 -7.54 -4.68
N TYR A 102 -1.36 -6.58 -4.42
CA TYR A 102 -0.97 -5.30 -3.83
C TYR A 102 -0.74 -5.43 -2.33
N ILE A 103 -1.55 -6.26 -1.65
CA ILE A 103 -1.31 -6.62 -0.26
C ILE A 103 0.08 -7.26 -0.13
N GLU A 104 0.46 -8.15 -1.05
CA GLU A 104 1.80 -8.72 -1.10
C GLU A 104 2.89 -7.65 -1.32
N GLN A 105 2.67 -6.70 -2.24
CA GLN A 105 3.61 -5.60 -2.48
C GLN A 105 3.86 -4.73 -1.22
N PHE A 106 2.83 -4.44 -0.43
CA PHE A 106 2.99 -3.62 0.77
C PHE A 106 3.54 -4.42 1.97
N LEU A 107 3.14 -5.68 2.14
CA LEU A 107 3.48 -6.46 3.33
C LEU A 107 4.73 -7.32 3.17
N VAL A 108 5.08 -7.68 1.94
CA VAL A 108 6.11 -8.71 1.68
C VAL A 108 7.24 -8.20 0.80
N ASP A 109 6.97 -7.29 -0.13
CA ASP A 109 8.00 -6.80 -1.03
C ASP A 109 9.03 -5.93 -0.32
N THR A 110 10.30 -6.27 -0.50
CA THR A 110 11.47 -5.51 -0.04
C THR A 110 11.62 -4.14 -0.69
N LYS A 111 10.92 -3.88 -1.80
CA LYS A 111 10.94 -2.62 -2.53
C LYS A 111 9.92 -1.60 -2.02
N THR A 112 9.08 -1.97 -1.05
CA THR A 112 8.17 -1.05 -0.38
C THR A 112 8.55 -0.91 1.09
N CYS A 113 8.87 0.31 1.52
CA CYS A 113 9.25 0.63 2.88
C CYS A 113 8.15 1.44 3.55
N LEU A 114 7.41 0.77 4.43
CA LEU A 114 6.41 1.37 5.30
C LEU A 114 7.07 2.13 6.47
N SER A 115 6.41 3.17 6.98
CA SER A 115 6.76 3.83 8.24
C SER A 115 6.46 2.92 9.44
N ASN A 116 7.04 3.23 10.60
CA ASN A 116 6.73 2.52 11.84
C ASN A 116 5.40 3.02 12.42
N GLY A 117 4.59 2.10 12.94
CA GLY A 117 3.40 2.43 13.70
C GLY A 117 2.12 2.53 12.87
N ILE A 118 2.07 1.85 11.72
CA ILE A 118 0.94 1.92 10.78
C ILE A 118 -0.28 1.20 11.32
N CYS A 119 -1.45 1.77 11.07
CA CYS A 119 -2.74 1.10 11.17
C CYS A 119 -3.08 0.50 9.79
N LEU A 120 -3.11 -0.83 9.69
CA LEU A 120 -3.52 -1.56 8.50
C LEU A 120 -4.99 -1.98 8.64
N THR A 121 -5.81 -1.71 7.62
CA THR A 121 -7.12 -2.32 7.45
C THR A 121 -7.09 -3.20 6.21
N VAL A 122 -7.54 -4.44 6.29
CA VAL A 122 -7.44 -5.40 5.17
C VAL A 122 -8.52 -6.49 5.28
N ASP A 123 -8.90 -7.08 4.15
CA ASP A 123 -9.70 -8.31 4.13
C ASP A 123 -8.93 -9.46 4.79
N TYR A 124 -9.60 -10.16 5.72
CA TYR A 124 -9.01 -11.28 6.42
C TYR A 124 -8.60 -12.41 5.47
N GLN A 125 -9.43 -12.75 4.49
CA GLN A 125 -9.16 -13.88 3.59
C GLN A 125 -7.96 -13.59 2.68
N ALA A 126 -7.85 -12.36 2.17
CA ALA A 126 -6.72 -11.90 1.39
C ALA A 126 -5.43 -11.91 2.22
N LEU A 127 -5.47 -11.39 3.46
CA LEU A 127 -4.32 -11.43 4.36
C LEU A 127 -3.90 -12.88 4.68
N TYR A 128 -4.87 -13.77 4.93
CA TYR A 128 -4.60 -15.19 5.17
C TYR A 128 -3.91 -15.85 3.97
N ARG A 129 -4.31 -15.54 2.73
CA ARG A 129 -3.66 -16.06 1.52
C ARG A 129 -2.24 -15.51 1.35
N VAL A 130 -2.05 -14.19 1.46
CA VAL A 130 -0.75 -13.53 1.25
C VAL A 130 0.31 -13.97 2.27
N THR A 131 -0.11 -14.14 3.53
CA THR A 131 0.75 -14.62 4.62
C THR A 131 0.96 -16.13 4.63
N GLN A 132 0.36 -16.86 3.67
CA GLN A 132 0.31 -18.32 3.62
C GLN A 132 -0.13 -18.90 4.96
N GLN A 133 -1.35 -18.56 5.37
CA GLN A 133 -1.94 -19.00 6.64
C GLN A 133 -1.12 -18.52 7.85
N PHE A 134 -0.54 -17.32 7.78
CA PHE A 134 0.32 -16.77 8.82
C PHE A 134 1.57 -17.63 9.12
N THR A 135 2.14 -18.28 8.11
CA THR A 135 3.37 -19.09 8.24
C THR A 135 4.57 -18.52 7.47
N ARG A 136 4.33 -17.57 6.55
CA ARG A 136 5.39 -16.99 5.72
C ARG A 136 6.24 -16.00 6.53
N ASN A 137 7.50 -16.30 6.78
CA ASN A 137 8.40 -15.44 7.56
C ASN A 137 8.87 -14.19 6.79
N THR A 138 8.93 -14.22 5.46
CA THR A 138 9.45 -13.10 4.65
C THR A 138 8.62 -11.82 4.74
N THR A 139 7.35 -11.94 5.12
CA THR A 139 6.44 -10.80 5.31
C THR A 139 6.73 -10.01 6.60
N GLN A 140 7.57 -10.57 7.50
CA GLN A 140 7.71 -10.02 8.84
C GLN A 140 8.31 -8.61 8.84
N LEU A 141 9.12 -8.22 7.84
CA LEU A 141 9.81 -6.92 7.81
C LEU A 141 8.86 -5.71 7.81
N ASN A 142 7.77 -5.77 7.04
CA ASN A 142 6.77 -4.70 7.06
C ASN A 142 5.66 -4.99 8.07
N CYS A 143 5.34 -6.26 8.34
CA CYS A 143 4.37 -6.63 9.38
C CYS A 143 4.76 -6.14 10.79
N ILE A 144 6.05 -6.17 11.16
CA ILE A 144 6.50 -5.65 12.47
C ILE A 144 6.25 -4.14 12.65
N LYS A 145 6.05 -3.42 11.56
CA LYS A 145 5.77 -1.98 11.58
C LYS A 145 4.30 -1.67 11.84
N ILE A 146 3.43 -2.68 11.82
CA ILE A 146 1.99 -2.53 12.01
C ILE A 146 1.69 -2.41 13.51
N ARG A 147 1.17 -1.25 13.93
CA ARG A 147 0.71 -0.98 15.29
C ARG A 147 -0.74 -1.39 15.49
N CYS A 148 -1.60 -1.20 14.50
CA CYS A 148 -3.01 -1.59 14.57
C CYS A 148 -3.41 -2.41 13.35
N LEU A 149 -4.23 -3.44 13.53
CA LEU A 149 -4.74 -4.29 12.45
C LEU A 149 -6.27 -4.38 12.55
N GLY A 150 -6.96 -3.77 11.60
CA GLY A 150 -8.38 -3.97 11.35
C GLY A 150 -8.58 -5.08 10.33
N LEU A 151 -9.38 -6.09 10.66
CA LEU A 151 -9.69 -7.20 9.77
C LEU A 151 -11.15 -7.12 9.36
N ASN A 152 -11.41 -7.02 8.06
CA ASN A 152 -12.77 -7.15 7.53
C ASN A 152 -13.19 -8.62 7.42
N ASP A 153 -14.51 -8.86 7.41
CA ASP A 153 -15.12 -10.17 7.15
C ASP A 153 -14.72 -11.30 8.12
N ILE A 154 -14.53 -10.95 9.39
CA ILE A 154 -14.30 -11.94 10.45
C ILE A 154 -15.03 -11.61 11.76
N CYS A 155 -15.71 -12.62 12.32
CA CYS A 155 -16.46 -12.46 13.58
C CYS A 155 -15.57 -12.65 14.82
N GLN A 156 -14.52 -13.46 14.71
CA GLN A 156 -13.62 -13.80 15.82
C GLN A 156 -12.18 -13.93 15.32
N ILE A 157 -11.26 -13.22 15.96
CA ILE A 157 -9.85 -13.23 15.59
C ILE A 157 -9.19 -14.54 16.07
N PRO A 158 -8.63 -15.36 15.16
CA PRO A 158 -7.93 -16.57 15.54
C PRO A 158 -6.64 -16.28 16.32
N LYS A 159 -6.28 -17.18 17.24
CA LYS A 159 -5.09 -17.03 18.10
C LYS A 159 -3.79 -16.86 17.30
N TYR A 160 -3.63 -17.59 16.20
CA TYR A 160 -2.44 -17.53 15.34
C TYR A 160 -2.23 -16.15 14.70
N VAL A 161 -3.29 -15.36 14.49
CA VAL A 161 -3.14 -13.98 13.98
C VAL A 161 -2.38 -13.15 15.00
N LYS A 162 -2.70 -13.31 16.29
CA LYS A 162 -2.02 -12.60 17.37
C LYS A 162 -0.58 -13.08 17.56
N GLU A 163 -0.30 -14.35 17.32
CA GLU A 163 1.06 -14.89 17.34
C GLU A 163 1.91 -14.32 16.18
N TYR A 164 1.29 -14.12 15.01
CA TYR A 164 1.94 -13.54 13.84
C TYR A 164 2.14 -12.02 13.96
N PHE A 165 1.24 -11.33 14.67
CA PHE A 165 1.29 -9.89 14.94
C PHE A 165 1.38 -9.60 16.46
N PRO A 166 2.49 -9.99 17.12
CA PRO A 166 2.56 -10.04 18.59
C PRO A 166 2.48 -8.66 19.25
N HIS A 167 2.84 -7.59 18.54
CA HIS A 167 2.88 -6.22 19.07
C HIS A 167 1.75 -5.33 18.52
N THR A 168 0.84 -5.91 17.75
CA THR A 168 -0.20 -5.18 17.04
C THR A 168 -1.51 -5.21 17.83
N LYS A 169 -2.14 -4.05 17.98
CA LYS A 169 -3.51 -3.93 18.49
C LYS A 169 -4.48 -4.36 17.40
N ILE A 170 -5.21 -5.44 17.64
CA ILE A 170 -6.26 -5.88 16.71
C ILE A 170 -7.53 -5.08 17.04
N LEU A 171 -8.13 -4.45 16.03
CA LEU A 171 -9.27 -3.52 16.14
C LEU A 171 -10.62 -4.25 16.01
#